data_AF-A0A7W7KEB7-F1
#
_entry.id   AF-A0A7W7KEB7-F1
#
_cell.length_a   1.000
_cell.length_b   1.000
_cell.length_c   1.000
_cell.angle_alpha   90.00
_cell.angle_beta   90.00
_cell.angle_gamma   90.00
#
_symmetry.space_group_name_H-M   'P 1'
#
loop_
_entity.id
_entity.type
_entity.pdbx_description
1 polymer ?
#
loop_
_entity_poly.entity_id
_entity_poly.type
_entity_poly.pdbx_seq_one_letter_code
_entity_poly.pdbx_strand_id
1 'polypeptide(L)'
;MNYDENRGPEAEIPPEPAPTPEPDPYRQPEPDPTPEPTPPPEPAPDQRTVEETVDALNSGTPYDPVKEKIEENLAKCYSLDQLRRCNMRLEEIAERMRSDDVTPEQALELRDEFERIEKTLTGPQGERLQHSPENNGILVVLKLLMELLGRLSGKIRGAFEKNGHAADHADLKARMDSVKSTVQGAIRASERRMSNDQAPAPEPSRTPG
;
A
#
# COMPACT_ATOMS: atom_id res chain seq x y z
N MET A 1 -57.17 -69.56 43.60
CA MET A 1 -56.99 -70.39 42.40
C MET A 1 -56.51 -69.49 41.28
N ASN A 2 -55.41 -69.91 40.66
CA ASN A 2 -54.85 -69.59 39.35
C ASN A 2 -54.45 -68.15 39.00
N TYR A 3 -53.12 -68.06 38.80
CA TYR A 3 -52.34 -67.00 38.21
C TYR A 3 -52.43 -67.04 36.67
N ASP A 4 -51.93 -65.95 36.10
CA ASP A 4 -51.08 -65.90 34.90
C ASP A 4 -51.73 -65.36 33.63
N GLU A 5 -51.83 -64.04 33.59
CA GLU A 5 -52.07 -63.26 32.38
C GLU A 5 -51.02 -62.15 32.32
N ASN A 6 -49.77 -62.52 32.01
CA ASN A 6 -48.71 -61.55 31.69
C ASN A 6 -47.71 -62.15 30.70
N ARG A 7 -48.18 -62.42 29.48
CA ARG A 7 -47.31 -62.68 28.34
C ARG A 7 -47.20 -61.41 27.49
N GLY A 8 -46.32 -60.51 27.92
CA GLY A 8 -45.90 -59.35 27.12
C GLY A 8 -45.14 -59.82 25.87
N PRO A 9 -45.16 -59.04 24.78
CA PRO A 9 -44.57 -59.45 23.50
C PRO A 9 -43.05 -59.57 23.59
N GLU A 10 -42.51 -60.66 23.04
CA GLU A 10 -41.07 -60.89 22.85
C GLU A 10 -40.45 -59.74 22.06
N ALA A 11 -39.43 -59.11 22.64
CA ALA A 11 -38.65 -58.07 21.97
C ALA A 11 -37.77 -58.71 20.89
N GLU A 12 -38.03 -58.36 19.62
CA GLU A 12 -37.17 -58.72 18.49
C GLU A 12 -35.79 -58.06 18.67
N ILE A 13 -34.73 -58.87 18.72
CA ILE A 13 -33.36 -58.39 18.82
C ILE A 13 -32.90 -57.97 17.41
N PRO A 14 -32.44 -56.72 17.19
CA PRO A 14 -31.97 -56.28 15.89
C PRO A 14 -30.66 -57.01 15.50
N PRO A 15 -30.44 -57.32 14.21
CA PRO A 15 -29.24 -58.00 13.75
C PRO A 15 -27.99 -57.14 13.95
N GLU A 16 -26.88 -57.79 14.31
CA GLU A 16 -25.59 -57.13 14.50
C GLU A 16 -25.06 -56.50 13.20
N PRO A 17 -24.39 -55.34 13.28
CA PRO A 17 -23.81 -54.66 12.13
C PRO A 17 -22.63 -55.46 11.54
N ALA A 18 -22.52 -55.45 10.21
CA ALA A 18 -21.43 -56.11 9.49
C ALA A 18 -20.06 -55.47 9.78
N PRO A 19 -18.96 -56.24 9.72
CA PRO A 19 -17.61 -55.72 9.98
C PRO A 19 -17.17 -54.74 8.88
N THR A 20 -16.54 -53.64 9.31
CA THR A 20 -15.95 -52.62 8.44
C THR A 20 -14.65 -53.10 7.80
N PRO A 21 -14.39 -52.80 6.51
CA PRO A 21 -13.15 -53.16 5.82
C PRO A 21 -11.93 -52.40 6.39
N GLU A 22 -10.79 -53.09 6.47
CA GLU A 22 -9.52 -52.51 6.91
C GLU A 22 -8.92 -51.54 5.85
N PRO A 23 -8.22 -50.48 6.27
CA PRO A 23 -7.61 -49.50 5.36
C PRO A 23 -6.34 -50.04 4.68
N ASP A 24 -6.23 -49.74 3.38
CA ASP A 24 -5.14 -50.11 2.47
C ASP A 24 -3.79 -49.43 2.85
N PRO A 25 -2.66 -50.15 2.87
CA PRO A 25 -1.38 -49.60 3.30
C PRO A 25 -0.79 -48.57 2.33
N TYR A 26 -0.71 -47.32 2.82
CA TYR A 26 0.26 -46.25 2.52
C TYR A 26 1.09 -46.38 1.22
N ARG A 27 0.75 -45.56 0.22
CA ARG A 27 1.71 -45.18 -0.82
C ARG A 27 2.76 -44.24 -0.25
N GLN A 28 4.03 -44.55 -0.43
CA GLN A 28 5.13 -43.65 -0.08
C GLN A 28 5.10 -42.39 -0.97
N PRO A 29 5.27 -41.18 -0.42
CA PRO A 29 5.42 -39.97 -1.21
C PRO A 29 6.77 -39.95 -1.94
N GLU A 30 6.76 -39.61 -3.22
CA GLU A 30 7.96 -39.37 -4.02
C GLU A 30 8.75 -38.16 -3.47
N PRO A 31 10.09 -38.15 -3.61
CA PRO A 31 10.92 -37.05 -3.12
C PRO A 31 10.67 -35.74 -3.89
N ASP A 32 10.53 -34.65 -3.14
CA ASP A 32 10.33 -33.29 -3.65
C ASP A 32 11.50 -32.84 -4.55
N PRO A 33 11.25 -32.17 -5.69
CA PRO A 33 12.31 -31.60 -6.51
C PRO A 33 13.08 -30.50 -5.74
N THR A 34 14.39 -30.51 -5.89
CA THR A 34 15.28 -29.50 -5.31
C THR A 34 14.96 -28.10 -5.87
N PRO A 35 14.80 -27.08 -5.01
CA PRO A 35 14.52 -25.72 -5.47
C PRO A 35 15.68 -25.15 -6.27
N GLU A 36 15.36 -24.49 -7.39
CA GLU A 36 16.33 -23.80 -8.23
C GLU A 36 17.00 -22.63 -7.48
N PRO A 37 18.27 -22.32 -7.80
CA PRO A 37 18.99 -21.20 -7.18
C PRO A 37 18.30 -19.86 -7.49
N THR A 38 18.14 -19.06 -6.44
CA THR A 38 17.58 -17.71 -6.54
C THR A 38 18.51 -16.82 -7.36
N PRO A 39 18.01 -16.06 -8.36
CA PRO A 39 18.84 -15.14 -9.13
C PRO A 39 19.43 -14.04 -8.22
N PRO A 40 20.61 -13.50 -8.58
CA PRO A 40 21.22 -12.40 -7.83
C PRO A 40 20.33 -11.15 -7.85
N PRO A 41 20.36 -10.32 -6.79
CA PRO A 41 19.62 -9.07 -6.76
C PRO A 41 20.10 -8.12 -7.87
N GLU A 42 19.16 -7.51 -8.58
CA GLU A 42 19.46 -6.49 -9.58
C GLU A 42 20.08 -5.25 -8.91
N PRO A 43 20.99 -4.54 -9.60
CA PRO A 43 21.58 -3.31 -9.08
C PRO A 43 20.51 -2.23 -8.86
N ALA A 44 20.56 -1.57 -7.70
CA ALA A 44 19.68 -0.46 -7.36
C ALA A 44 19.87 0.70 -8.37
N PRO A 45 18.78 1.37 -8.79
CA PRO A 45 18.86 2.49 -9.73
C PRO A 45 19.62 3.66 -9.13
N ASP A 46 20.52 4.23 -9.92
CA ASP A 46 21.46 5.29 -9.53
C ASP A 46 20.73 6.61 -9.20
N GLN A 47 21.19 7.34 -8.18
CA GLN A 47 20.49 8.53 -7.63
C GLN A 47 20.30 9.65 -8.65
N ARG A 48 21.23 9.81 -9.60
CA ARG A 48 21.15 10.78 -10.70
C ARG A 48 19.93 10.56 -11.59
N THR A 49 19.56 9.30 -11.80
CA THR A 49 18.41 8.92 -12.61
C THR A 49 17.11 9.46 -12.03
N VAL A 50 17.00 9.58 -10.69
CA VAL A 50 15.74 9.98 -10.02
C VAL A 50 15.46 11.47 -10.16
N GLU A 51 16.47 12.33 -9.98
CA GLU A 51 16.32 13.79 -10.18
C GLU A 51 16.03 14.13 -11.65
N GLU A 52 16.74 13.49 -12.59
CA GLU A 52 16.44 13.62 -14.02
C GLU A 52 15.04 13.08 -14.37
N THR A 53 14.55 12.05 -13.68
CA THR A 53 13.19 11.50 -13.89
C THR A 53 12.10 12.47 -13.42
N VAL A 54 12.31 13.18 -12.31
CA VAL A 54 11.36 14.19 -11.81
C VAL A 54 11.26 15.35 -12.81
N ASP A 55 12.39 15.80 -13.34
CA ASP A 55 12.43 16.84 -14.38
C ASP A 55 11.86 16.34 -15.72
N ALA A 56 12.06 15.07 -16.09
CA ALA A 56 11.49 14.45 -17.29
C ALA A 56 9.95 14.28 -17.20
N LEU A 57 9.42 13.87 -16.05
CA LEU A 57 7.97 13.77 -15.81
C LEU A 57 7.31 15.14 -15.83
N ASN A 58 7.96 16.17 -15.27
CA ASN A 58 7.46 17.54 -15.27
C ASN A 58 7.59 18.23 -16.63
N SER A 59 8.49 17.77 -17.51
CA SER A 59 8.73 18.38 -18.83
C SER A 59 7.90 17.78 -19.96
N GLY A 60 7.09 16.75 -19.70
CA GLY A 60 6.11 16.22 -20.66
C GLY A 60 6.72 15.59 -21.92
N THR A 61 7.98 15.13 -21.84
CA THR A 61 8.68 14.59 -23.01
C THR A 61 8.13 13.22 -23.44
N PRO A 62 7.92 12.99 -24.75
CA PRO A 62 7.37 11.74 -25.23
C PRO A 62 8.45 10.66 -25.33
N TYR A 63 8.33 9.65 -24.46
CA TYR A 63 8.94 8.32 -24.54
C TYR A 63 10.45 8.20 -24.26
N ASP A 64 10.78 7.54 -23.15
CA ASP A 64 12.15 7.16 -22.74
C ASP A 64 12.12 5.70 -22.24
N PRO A 65 13.06 4.81 -22.64
CA PRO A 65 13.19 3.45 -22.07
C PRO A 65 13.34 3.42 -20.54
N VAL A 66 13.75 4.52 -19.91
CA VAL A 66 13.70 4.69 -18.44
C VAL A 66 12.27 4.64 -17.92
N LYS A 67 11.29 5.18 -18.68
CA LYS A 67 9.86 5.14 -18.35
C LYS A 67 9.31 3.72 -18.32
N GLU A 68 9.74 2.84 -19.23
CA GLU A 68 9.28 1.45 -19.31
C GLU A 68 9.80 0.61 -18.14
N LYS A 69 11.08 0.76 -17.80
CA LYS A 69 11.69 0.04 -16.67
C LYS A 69 11.18 0.54 -15.32
N ILE A 70 10.82 1.83 -15.27
CA ILE A 70 10.06 2.41 -14.18
C ILE A 70 8.65 1.80 -14.18
N GLU A 71 7.85 1.89 -15.25
CA GLU A 71 6.51 1.28 -15.35
C GLU A 71 6.47 -0.22 -15.00
N GLU A 72 7.50 -1.00 -15.33
CA GLU A 72 7.64 -2.41 -14.98
C GLU A 72 7.94 -2.64 -13.48
N ASN A 73 8.85 -1.86 -12.89
CA ASN A 73 9.09 -1.91 -11.43
C ASN A 73 7.91 -1.32 -10.63
N LEU A 74 7.13 -0.43 -11.25
CA LEU A 74 5.93 0.16 -10.67
C LEU A 74 4.73 -0.77 -10.71
N ALA A 75 4.55 -1.56 -11.78
CA ALA A 75 3.49 -2.57 -11.89
C ALA A 75 3.58 -3.66 -10.81
N LYS A 76 4.77 -3.87 -10.25
CA LYS A 76 5.01 -4.79 -9.13
C LYS A 76 4.57 -4.23 -7.78
N CYS A 77 4.44 -2.90 -7.66
CA CYS A 77 3.98 -2.23 -6.44
C CYS A 77 2.51 -1.79 -6.59
N TYR A 78 1.58 -2.67 -6.25
CA TYR A 78 0.11 -2.39 -6.25
C TYR A 78 -0.26 -1.08 -5.52
N SER A 79 0.54 -0.69 -4.52
CA SER A 79 0.38 0.53 -3.74
C SER A 79 0.80 1.81 -4.48
N LEU A 80 1.67 1.73 -5.49
CA LEU A 80 2.17 2.88 -6.23
C LEU A 80 1.25 3.31 -7.36
N ASP A 81 0.59 2.36 -8.04
CA ASP A 81 -0.50 2.66 -8.97
C ASP A 81 -1.71 3.30 -8.27
N GLN A 82 -1.96 2.94 -7.01
CA GLN A 82 -2.98 3.62 -6.20
C GLN A 82 -2.58 5.07 -5.91
N LEU A 83 -1.33 5.29 -5.47
CA LEU A 83 -0.78 6.62 -5.23
C LEU A 83 -0.78 7.50 -6.49
N ARG A 84 -0.44 6.94 -7.66
CA ARG A 84 -0.53 7.64 -8.95
C ARG A 84 -1.95 8.01 -9.32
N ARG A 85 -2.90 7.10 -9.16
CA ARG A 85 -4.32 7.39 -9.38
C ARG A 85 -4.81 8.49 -8.46
N CYS A 86 -4.42 8.48 -7.20
CA CYS A 86 -4.70 9.57 -6.27
C CYS A 86 -4.07 10.89 -6.73
N ASN A 87 -2.81 10.88 -7.19
CA ASN A 87 -2.16 12.09 -7.70
C ASN A 87 -2.88 12.67 -8.93
N MET A 88 -3.21 11.83 -9.92
CA MET A 88 -3.95 12.26 -11.10
C MET A 88 -5.33 12.84 -10.74
N ARG A 89 -6.05 12.21 -9.80
CA ARG A 89 -7.35 12.73 -9.35
C ARG A 89 -7.21 14.05 -8.59
N LEU A 90 -6.18 14.20 -7.76
CA LEU A 90 -5.91 15.48 -7.11
C LEU A 90 -5.54 16.57 -8.11
N GLU A 91 -4.78 16.27 -9.15
CA GLU A 91 -4.48 17.20 -10.24
C GLU A 91 -5.74 17.59 -11.01
N GLU A 92 -6.61 16.63 -11.33
CA GLU A 92 -7.90 16.89 -11.98
C GLU A 92 -8.81 17.77 -11.12
N ILE A 93 -8.89 17.51 -9.80
CA ILE A 93 -9.62 18.36 -8.86
C ILE A 93 -8.96 19.74 -8.80
N ALA A 94 -7.64 19.82 -8.70
CA ALA A 94 -6.89 21.09 -8.66
C ALA A 94 -7.08 21.91 -9.94
N GLU A 95 -7.23 21.26 -11.09
CA GLU A 95 -7.49 21.88 -12.38
C GLU A 95 -8.91 22.43 -12.46
N ARG A 96 -9.90 21.68 -11.96
CA ARG A 96 -11.27 22.18 -11.82
C ARG A 96 -11.35 23.35 -10.83
N MET A 97 -10.48 23.37 -9.82
CA MET A 97 -10.29 24.48 -8.88
C MET A 97 -9.36 25.59 -9.42
N ARG A 98 -9.00 25.55 -10.70
CA ARG A 98 -8.22 26.63 -11.34
C ARG A 98 -9.11 27.84 -11.69
N SER A 99 -10.44 27.70 -11.69
CA SER A 99 -11.35 28.85 -11.68
C SER A 99 -11.40 29.51 -10.29
N ASP A 100 -11.67 30.82 -10.26
CA ASP A 100 -11.77 31.59 -9.01
C ASP A 100 -12.93 31.15 -8.10
N ASP A 101 -13.88 30.41 -8.66
CA ASP A 101 -15.04 29.86 -7.97
C ASP A 101 -14.81 28.38 -7.64
N VAL A 102 -14.28 28.12 -6.44
CA VAL A 102 -14.29 26.77 -5.86
C VAL A 102 -15.66 26.53 -5.24
N THR A 103 -16.37 25.52 -5.71
CA THR A 103 -17.69 25.18 -5.16
C THR A 103 -17.54 24.31 -3.89
N PRO A 104 -18.51 24.34 -2.97
CA PRO A 104 -18.51 23.44 -1.81
C PRO A 104 -18.39 21.95 -2.19
N GLU A 105 -18.98 21.54 -3.31
CA GLU A 105 -18.90 20.17 -3.82
C GLU A 105 -17.47 19.78 -4.21
N GLN A 106 -16.72 20.67 -4.85
CA GLN A 106 -15.32 20.44 -5.20
C GLN A 106 -14.45 20.31 -3.94
N ALA A 107 -14.75 21.10 -2.90
CA ALA A 107 -14.03 21.01 -1.64
C ALA A 107 -14.34 19.72 -0.87
N LEU A 108 -15.58 19.23 -0.91
CA LEU A 108 -15.96 17.93 -0.36
C LEU A 108 -15.29 16.78 -1.12
N GLU A 109 -15.25 16.84 -2.45
CA GLU A 109 -14.56 15.84 -3.27
C GLU A 109 -13.06 15.79 -2.92
N LEU A 110 -12.45 16.96 -2.73
CA LEU A 110 -11.06 17.06 -2.31
C LEU A 110 -10.83 16.47 -0.91
N ARG A 111 -11.74 16.77 0.04
CA ARG A 111 -11.69 16.21 1.39
C ARG A 111 -11.74 14.68 1.36
N ASP A 112 -12.68 14.12 0.61
CA ASP A 112 -12.89 12.69 0.51
C ASP A 112 -11.68 12.00 -0.18
N GLU A 113 -11.05 12.67 -1.15
CA GLU A 113 -9.83 12.15 -1.78
C GLU A 113 -8.63 12.18 -0.82
N PHE A 114 -8.48 13.23 -0.01
CA PHE A 114 -7.45 13.26 1.05
C PHE A 114 -7.66 12.16 2.08
N GLU A 115 -8.90 11.86 2.47
CA GLU A 115 -9.19 10.75 3.38
C GLU A 115 -8.79 9.40 2.78
N ARG A 116 -9.02 9.19 1.48
CA ARG A 116 -8.58 7.96 0.80
C ARG A 116 -7.06 7.84 0.79
N ILE A 117 -6.35 8.93 0.51
CA ILE A 117 -4.89 8.97 0.51
C ILE A 117 -4.36 8.67 1.92
N GLU A 118 -4.92 9.31 2.94
CA GLU A 118 -4.56 9.07 4.34
C GLU A 118 -4.76 7.60 4.71
N LYS A 119 -5.91 7.01 4.40
CA LYS A 119 -6.18 5.57 4.62
C LYS A 119 -5.21 4.66 3.88
N THR A 120 -4.78 5.06 2.69
CA THR A 120 -3.82 4.29 1.89
C THR A 120 -2.42 4.35 2.50
N LEU A 121 -2.00 5.53 2.98
CA LEU A 121 -0.70 5.79 3.58
C LEU A 121 -0.58 5.27 5.03
N THR A 122 -1.68 5.18 5.76
CA THR A 122 -1.72 4.68 7.15
C THR A 122 -2.12 3.21 7.25
N GLY A 123 -2.69 2.63 6.19
CA GLY A 123 -3.05 1.22 6.14
C GLY A 123 -1.86 0.28 5.93
N PRO A 124 -2.13 -1.04 5.80
CA PRO A 124 -1.09 -2.06 5.61
C PRO A 124 -0.21 -1.83 4.38
N GLN A 125 -0.77 -1.19 3.34
CA GLN A 125 -0.02 -0.80 2.14
C GLN A 125 0.96 0.34 2.47
N GLY A 126 0.52 1.33 3.24
CA GLY A 126 1.32 2.38 3.86
C GLY A 126 2.55 1.85 4.58
N GLU A 127 2.37 0.87 5.46
CA GLU A 127 3.49 0.22 6.16
C GLU A 127 4.46 -0.45 5.18
N ARG A 128 3.94 -1.19 4.21
CA ARG A 128 4.79 -1.81 3.17
C ARG A 128 5.59 -0.78 2.37
N LEU A 129 4.99 0.35 2.03
CA LEU A 129 5.66 1.48 1.37
C LEU A 129 6.79 2.03 2.25
N GLN A 130 6.59 2.12 3.57
CA GLN A 130 7.63 2.55 4.52
C GLN A 130 8.75 1.53 4.68
N HIS A 131 8.47 0.23 4.46
CA HIS A 131 9.42 -0.85 4.71
C HIS A 131 10.27 -1.27 3.51
N SER A 132 9.92 -0.87 2.29
CA SER A 132 10.59 -1.33 1.08
C SER A 132 11.77 -0.42 0.67
N PRO A 133 13.01 -0.95 0.58
CA PRO A 133 14.21 -0.18 0.19
C PRO A 133 14.28 0.14 -1.30
N GLU A 134 13.51 -0.54 -2.16
CA GLU A 134 13.59 -0.43 -3.62
C GLU A 134 12.79 0.75 -4.20
N ASN A 135 12.17 1.56 -3.33
CA ASN A 135 11.07 2.42 -3.72
C ASN A 135 11.43 3.91 -3.84
N ASN A 136 12.48 4.22 -4.60
CA ASN A 136 12.77 5.60 -5.02
C ASN A 136 11.57 6.23 -5.76
N GLY A 137 10.77 5.43 -6.47
CA GLY A 137 9.54 5.89 -7.12
C GLY A 137 8.45 6.37 -6.15
N ILE A 138 8.34 5.77 -4.96
CA ILE A 138 7.38 6.23 -3.94
C ILE A 138 7.78 7.62 -3.43
N LEU A 139 9.08 7.82 -3.13
CA LEU A 139 9.61 9.10 -2.65
C LEU A 139 9.28 10.25 -3.61
N VAL A 140 9.40 10.01 -4.91
CA VAL A 140 9.01 10.99 -5.95
C VAL A 140 7.51 11.31 -5.86
N VAL A 141 6.65 10.31 -5.81
CA VAL A 141 5.19 10.53 -5.74
C VAL A 141 4.78 11.22 -4.44
N LEU A 142 5.40 10.87 -3.32
CA LEU A 142 5.17 11.53 -2.03
C LEU A 142 5.61 13.00 -2.05
N LYS A 143 6.73 13.33 -2.69
CA LYS A 143 7.19 14.72 -2.87
C LYS A 143 6.25 15.52 -3.77
N LEU A 144 5.80 14.95 -4.90
CA LEU A 144 4.81 15.57 -5.78
C LEU A 144 3.48 15.84 -5.04
N LEU A 145 3.03 14.86 -4.25
CA LEU A 145 1.85 15.00 -3.42
C LEU A 145 1.99 16.17 -2.42
N MET A 146 3.13 16.28 -1.74
CA MET A 146 3.40 17.40 -0.82
C MET A 146 3.33 18.76 -1.49
N GLU A 147 3.90 18.87 -2.70
CA GLU A 147 3.89 20.11 -3.46
C GLU A 147 2.47 20.49 -3.89
N LEU A 148 1.70 19.52 -4.36
CA LEU A 148 0.29 19.69 -4.74
C LEU A 148 -0.57 20.12 -3.55
N LEU A 149 -0.40 19.48 -2.38
CA LEU A 149 -1.04 19.88 -1.13
C LEU A 149 -0.68 21.31 -0.73
N GLY A 150 0.57 21.73 -0.97
CA GLY A 150 1.00 23.12 -0.78
C GLY A 150 0.22 24.09 -1.64
N ARG A 151 0.15 23.84 -2.95
CA ARG A 151 -0.56 24.69 -3.93
C ARG A 151 -2.06 24.78 -3.64
N LEU A 152 -2.69 23.65 -3.33
CA LEU A 152 -4.12 23.56 -3.01
C LEU A 152 -4.46 24.33 -1.73
N SER A 153 -3.61 24.28 -0.71
CA SER A 153 -3.86 24.94 0.58
C SER A 153 -4.10 26.45 0.47
N GLY A 154 -3.42 27.13 -0.45
CA GLY A 154 -3.59 28.56 -0.69
C GLY A 154 -4.92 28.87 -1.37
N LYS A 155 -5.30 28.07 -2.37
CA LYS A 155 -6.55 28.26 -3.13
C LYS A 155 -7.79 28.00 -2.29
N ILE A 156 -7.79 26.89 -1.55
CA ILE A 156 -8.88 26.49 -0.65
C ILE A 156 -9.17 27.62 0.35
N ARG A 157 -8.12 28.15 1.01
CA ARG A 157 -8.28 29.24 1.97
C ARG A 157 -9.00 30.44 1.38
N GLY A 158 -8.56 30.91 0.21
CA GLY A 158 -9.17 32.05 -0.46
C GLY A 158 -10.63 31.84 -0.85
N ALA A 159 -11.01 30.62 -1.25
CA ALA A 159 -12.40 30.32 -1.60
C ALA A 159 -13.32 30.21 -0.38
N PHE A 160 -12.86 29.55 0.68
CA PHE A 160 -13.64 29.36 1.90
C PHE A 160 -13.86 30.65 2.68
N GLU A 161 -12.87 31.55 2.70
CA GLU A 161 -13.00 32.89 3.29
C GLU A 161 -14.07 33.73 2.58
N LYS A 162 -14.17 33.64 1.24
CA LYS A 162 -15.17 34.35 0.45
C LYS A 162 -16.60 33.84 0.70
N ASN A 163 -16.76 32.54 0.92
CA ASN A 163 -18.07 31.89 0.98
C ASN A 163 -18.60 31.69 2.42
N GLY A 164 -17.87 32.10 3.46
CA GLY A 164 -18.33 32.03 4.86
C GLY A 164 -18.29 30.63 5.49
N HIS A 165 -17.57 29.67 4.88
CA HIS A 165 -17.50 28.26 5.31
C HIS A 165 -16.29 27.99 6.23
N ALA A 166 -16.08 28.80 7.27
CA ALA A 166 -14.87 28.74 8.09
C ALA A 166 -14.66 27.39 8.82
N ALA A 167 -15.74 26.71 9.21
CA ALA A 167 -15.68 25.41 9.87
C ALA A 167 -15.19 24.28 8.95
N ASP A 168 -15.75 24.22 7.73
CA ASP A 168 -15.36 23.25 6.70
C ASP A 168 -13.89 23.45 6.28
N HIS A 169 -13.45 24.71 6.20
CA HIS A 169 -12.04 25.04 5.95
C HIS A 169 -11.12 24.51 7.05
N ALA A 170 -11.51 24.64 8.32
CA ALA A 170 -10.71 24.17 9.44
C ALA A 170 -10.54 22.64 9.44
N ASP A 171 -11.62 21.89 9.15
CA ASP A 171 -11.57 20.43 9.03
C ASP A 171 -10.70 19.98 7.85
N LEU A 172 -10.93 20.56 6.66
CA LEU A 172 -10.14 20.27 5.46
C LEU A 172 -8.66 20.59 5.66
N LYS A 173 -8.35 21.71 6.33
CA LYS A 173 -6.98 22.08 6.69
C LYS A 173 -6.36 21.08 7.66
N ALA A 174 -7.07 20.67 8.71
CA ALA A 174 -6.57 19.69 9.68
C ALA A 174 -6.23 18.35 9.00
N ARG A 175 -7.09 17.88 8.09
CA ARG A 175 -6.84 16.67 7.30
C ARG A 175 -5.65 16.80 6.37
N MET A 176 -5.55 17.92 5.64
CA MET A 176 -4.40 18.19 4.79
C MET A 176 -3.09 18.24 5.59
N ASP A 177 -3.10 18.82 6.79
CA ASP A 177 -1.94 18.84 7.69
C ASP A 177 -1.60 17.41 8.20
N SER A 178 -2.60 16.57 8.48
CA SER A 178 -2.41 15.15 8.82
C SER A 178 -1.74 14.37 7.68
N VAL A 179 -2.24 14.52 6.45
CA VAL A 179 -1.64 13.90 5.26
C VAL A 179 -0.21 14.39 5.07
N LYS A 180 0.04 15.70 5.15
CA LYS A 180 1.41 16.25 5.04
C LYS A 180 2.35 15.66 6.08
N SER A 181 1.92 15.58 7.34
CA SER A 181 2.71 15.00 8.43
C SER A 181 3.05 13.54 8.15
N THR A 182 2.06 12.75 7.73
CA THR A 182 2.21 11.33 7.39
C THR A 182 3.19 11.13 6.24
N VAL A 183 3.01 11.89 5.15
CA VAL A 183 3.89 11.85 3.98
C VAL A 183 5.31 12.25 4.34
N GLN A 184 5.48 13.30 5.15
CA GLN A 184 6.80 13.74 5.58
C GLN A 184 7.48 12.73 6.51
N GLY A 185 6.72 12.04 7.36
CA GLY A 185 7.19 10.92 8.17
C GLY A 185 7.71 9.78 7.30
N ALA A 186 6.95 9.40 6.28
CA ALA A 186 7.35 8.38 5.31
C ALA A 186 8.63 8.76 4.56
N ILE A 187 8.71 10.00 4.05
CA ILE A 187 9.92 10.51 3.38
C ILE A 187 11.16 10.40 4.28
N ARG A 188 11.07 10.91 5.52
CA ARG A 188 12.19 10.85 6.48
C ARG A 188 12.59 9.42 6.84
N ALA A 189 11.61 8.52 6.96
CA ALA A 189 11.87 7.11 7.25
C ALA A 189 12.63 6.46 6.10
N SER A 190 12.25 6.73 4.85
CA SER A 190 12.97 6.26 3.65
C SER A 190 14.37 6.87 3.56
N GLU A 191 14.52 8.18 3.75
CA GLU A 191 15.83 8.87 3.71
C GLU A 191 16.82 8.33 4.75
N ARG A 192 16.36 8.08 5.98
CA ARG A 192 17.22 7.49 7.03
C ARG A 192 17.76 6.11 6.65
N ARG A 193 16.95 5.29 5.97
CA ARG A 193 17.37 3.95 5.55
C ARG A 193 18.41 4.01 4.46
N MET A 194 18.18 4.85 3.44
CA MET A 194 19.16 5.08 2.37
C MET A 194 20.51 5.56 2.93
N SER A 195 20.47 6.42 3.94
CA SER A 195 21.69 6.89 4.61
C SER A 195 22.38 5.81 5.46
N ASN A 196 21.63 4.83 5.99
CA ASN A 196 22.18 3.75 6.82
C ASN A 196 22.81 2.63 5.97
N ASP A 197 22.24 2.36 4.79
CA ASP A 197 22.79 1.39 3.83
C ASP A 197 24.11 1.88 3.19
N GLN A 198 24.36 3.20 3.22
CA GLN A 198 25.64 3.81 2.81
C GLN A 198 26.69 3.88 3.93
N ALA A 199 26.38 3.42 5.15
CA ALA A 199 27.37 3.33 6.20
C ALA A 199 28.47 2.31 5.78
N PRO A 200 29.76 2.68 5.86
CA PRO A 200 30.84 1.76 5.53
C PRO A 200 30.72 0.52 6.41
N ALA A 201 30.88 -0.67 5.80
CA ALA A 201 30.85 -1.93 6.52
C ALA A 201 31.77 -1.85 7.74
N PRO A 202 31.34 -2.30 8.94
CA PRO A 202 32.16 -2.24 10.13
C PRO A 202 33.49 -2.92 9.83
N GLU A 203 34.60 -2.20 10.02
CA GLU A 203 35.93 -2.74 9.76
C GLU A 203 36.08 -4.06 10.52
N PRO A 204 36.58 -5.12 9.88
CA PRO A 204 36.74 -6.42 10.53
C PRO A 204 37.60 -6.22 11.77
N SER A 205 37.04 -6.52 12.93
CA SER A 205 37.70 -6.41 14.23
C SER A 205 39.06 -7.06 14.16
N ARG A 206 40.12 -6.26 14.15
CA ARG A 206 41.49 -6.77 14.25
C ARG A 206 41.64 -7.41 15.62
N THR A 207 41.64 -8.74 15.66
CA THR A 207 42.01 -9.49 16.86
C THR A 207 43.47 -9.16 17.19
N PRO A 208 43.77 -8.67 18.41
CA PRO A 208 45.15 -8.50 18.84
C PRO A 208 45.81 -9.87 18.94
N GLY A 209 46.95 -10.02 18.26
CA GLY A 209 47.82 -11.19 18.31
C GLY A 209 48.83 -11.13 19.45
#